data_AF-A0A965ZIA8-F1
#
_entry.id   AF-A0A965ZIA8-F1
#
_cell.length_a   1.000
_cell.length_b   1.000
_cell.length_c   1.000
_cell.angle_alpha   90.00
_cell.angle_beta   90.00
_cell.angle_gamma   90.00
#
_symmetry.space_group_name_H-M   'P 1'
#
loop_
_entity.id
_entity.type
_entity.pdbx_description
1 polymer ?
#
loop_
_entity_poly.entity_id
_entity_poly.type
_entity_poly.pdbx_seq_one_letter_code
_entity_poly.pdbx_strand_id
1 'polypeptide(L)'
;MSNGGEMPGSDVAALVGGEVQQLYINNGYVNACALRVSIALNKSGIAIPHIQDHTFQGADGKYYFLSAAKLFHYLKKVFPTPDIDMNTSQGGTMGIY
;
A
#
# COMPACT_ATOMS: atom_id res chain seq x y z
N MET A 1 18.77 7.98 18.67
CA MET A 1 19.06 6.63 18.15
C MET A 1 18.25 6.48 16.88
N SER A 2 18.93 6.47 15.73
CA SER A 2 18.32 6.44 14.41
C SER A 2 18.22 4.97 13.98
N ASN A 3 17.01 4.41 14.03
CA ASN A 3 16.74 3.07 13.50
C ASN A 3 16.49 3.19 11.99
N GLY A 4 17.40 2.66 11.19
CA GLY A 4 17.36 2.72 9.73
C GLY A 4 16.18 1.94 9.13
N GLY A 5 15.67 2.43 8.00
CA GLY A 5 15.00 1.62 6.97
C GLY A 5 13.48 1.72 6.88
N GLU A 6 12.79 2.21 7.90
CA GLU A 6 11.34 2.40 7.86
C GLU A 6 11.01 3.86 7.55
N MET A 7 10.66 4.17 6.30
CA MET A 7 9.93 5.42 6.02
C MET A 7 8.62 5.33 6.81
N PRO A 8 8.45 6.09 7.92
CA PRO A 8 7.31 5.89 8.79
C PRO A 8 6.03 6.18 8.00
N GLY A 9 4.91 5.58 8.40
CA GLY A 9 3.62 5.76 7.70
C GLY A 9 3.28 7.24 7.48
N SER A 10 3.72 8.12 8.39
CA SER A 10 3.65 9.57 8.26
C SER A 10 4.39 10.13 7.05
N ASP A 11 5.61 9.66 6.80
CA ASP A 11 6.48 10.17 5.76
C ASP A 11 5.99 9.67 4.39
N VAL A 12 5.53 8.42 4.32
CA VAL A 12 4.84 7.88 3.13
C VAL A 12 3.53 8.62 2.86
N ALA A 13 2.74 8.92 3.90
CA ALA A 13 1.50 9.69 3.77
C ALA A 13 1.75 11.14 3.35
N ALA A 14 2.82 11.75 3.84
CA ALA A 14 3.26 13.08 3.40
C ALA A 14 3.74 13.07 1.94
N LEU A 15 4.40 11.99 1.51
CA LEU A 15 4.87 11.81 0.13
C LEU A 15 3.71 11.65 -0.86
N VAL A 16 2.62 11.00 -0.43
CA VAL A 16 1.36 10.94 -1.20
C VAL A 16 0.60 12.26 -1.14
N GLY A 17 0.57 12.91 0.03
CA GLY A 17 -0.12 14.18 0.26
C GLY A 17 -1.64 14.08 0.13
N GLY A 18 -2.31 15.24 0.10
CA GLY A 18 -3.75 15.34 -0.14
C GLY A 18 -4.60 14.79 1.01
N GLU A 19 -5.70 14.12 0.66
CA GLU A 19 -6.68 13.58 1.61
C GLU A 19 -6.06 12.47 2.48
N VAL A 20 -5.13 11.69 1.92
CA VAL A 20 -4.37 10.66 2.63
C VAL A 20 -3.59 11.23 3.82
N GLN A 21 -2.92 12.37 3.62
CA GLN A 21 -2.18 13.04 4.68
C GLN A 21 -3.13 13.61 5.75
N GLN A 22 -4.24 14.21 5.34
CA GLN A 22 -5.23 14.74 6.29
C GLN A 22 -5.85 13.63 7.14
N LEU A 23 -6.16 12.49 6.54
CA LEU A 23 -6.68 11.34 7.28
C LEU A 23 -5.66 10.74 8.22
N TYR A 24 -4.38 10.76 7.88
CA TYR A 24 -3.31 10.39 8.79
C TYR A 24 -3.26 11.32 10.01
N ILE A 25 -3.31 12.64 9.79
CA ILE A 25 -3.32 13.63 10.86
C ILE A 25 -4.56 13.45 11.74
N ASN A 26 -5.72 13.18 11.14
CA ASN A 26 -7.00 13.10 11.84
C ASN A 26 -7.21 11.77 12.59
N ASN A 27 -6.75 10.65 12.04
CA ASN A 27 -6.89 9.32 12.67
C ASN A 27 -5.67 8.92 13.51
N GLY A 28 -4.54 9.63 13.39
CA GLY A 28 -3.31 9.37 14.15
C GLY A 28 -2.57 8.09 13.76
N TYR A 29 -3.13 7.27 12.86
CA TYR A 29 -2.54 6.01 12.42
C TYR A 29 -3.03 5.64 11.02
N VAL A 30 -2.09 5.48 10.08
CA VAL A 30 -2.32 4.81 8.80
C VAL A 30 -1.42 3.60 8.71
N ASN A 31 -1.96 2.54 8.12
CA ASN A 31 -1.20 1.32 7.95
C ASN A 31 -0.18 1.53 6.81
N ALA A 32 1.07 1.83 7.19
CA ALA A 32 2.15 2.12 6.23
C ALA A 32 2.32 0.99 5.20
N CYS A 33 2.07 -0.26 5.59
CA CYS A 33 2.08 -1.41 4.69
C CYS A 33 1.03 -1.28 3.59
N ALA A 34 -0.22 -0.93 3.94
CA ALA A 34 -1.29 -0.77 2.96
C ALA A 34 -1.01 0.39 2.00
N LEU A 35 -0.47 1.48 2.53
CA LEU A 35 -0.14 2.65 1.74
C LEU A 35 1.01 2.37 0.77
N ARG A 36 2.09 1.72 1.22
CA ARG A 36 3.23 1.31 0.37
C ARG A 36 2.78 0.39 -0.77
N VAL A 37 1.93 -0.59 -0.49
CA VAL A 37 1.39 -1.48 -1.54
C VAL A 37 0.47 -0.72 -2.49
N SER A 38 -0.34 0.22 -1.99
CA SER A 38 -1.18 1.09 -2.84
C SER A 38 -0.33 1.96 -3.78
N ILE A 39 0.80 2.47 -3.29
CA ILE A 39 1.78 3.19 -4.12
C ILE A 39 2.38 2.25 -5.16
N ALA A 40 2.80 1.05 -4.75
CA ALA A 40 3.36 0.06 -5.67
C ALA A 40 2.37 -0.31 -6.79
N LEU A 41 1.09 -0.53 -6.48
CA LEU A 41 0.04 -0.79 -7.47
C LEU A 41 -0.08 0.34 -8.49
N ASN A 42 -0.20 1.59 -8.02
CA ASN A 42 -0.27 2.75 -8.89
C ASN A 42 0.98 2.92 -9.76
N LYS A 43 2.18 2.63 -9.22
CA LYS A 43 3.44 2.67 -9.98
C LYS A 43 3.58 1.52 -10.98
N SER A 44 2.99 0.37 -10.69
CA SER A 44 2.94 -0.79 -11.60
C SER A 44 1.90 -0.64 -12.73
N GLY A 45 1.20 0.50 -12.80
CA GLY A 45 0.16 0.74 -13.81
C GLY A 45 -1.23 0.21 -13.43
N ILE A 46 -1.40 -0.30 -12.21
CA ILE A 46 -2.70 -0.72 -11.67
C ILE A 46 -3.31 0.48 -10.96
N ALA A 47 -4.09 1.26 -11.72
CA ALA A 47 -4.82 2.39 -11.17
C ALA A 47 -5.90 1.91 -10.20
N ILE A 48 -5.79 2.34 -8.95
CA ILE A 48 -6.82 2.07 -7.94
C ILE A 48 -8.01 2.98 -8.26
N PRO A 49 -9.22 2.43 -8.46
CA PRO A 49 -10.41 3.25 -8.70
C PRO A 49 -10.83 3.97 -7.42
N HIS A 50 -11.55 5.08 -7.57
CA HIS A 50 -12.22 5.72 -6.45
C HIS A 50 -13.30 4.79 -5.90
N ILE A 51 -13.09 4.30 -4.68
CA ILE A 51 -14.09 3.61 -3.89
C ILE A 51 -14.38 4.48 -2.68
N GLN A 52 -15.59 5.06 -2.66
CA GLN A 52 -16.05 5.93 -1.58
C GLN A 52 -15.85 5.27 -0.21
N ASP A 53 -15.33 6.00 0.79
CA ASP A 53 -15.01 5.50 2.14
C ASP A 53 -13.95 4.38 2.22
N HIS A 54 -13.38 3.94 1.10
CA HIS A 54 -12.40 2.86 1.05
C HIS A 54 -11.04 3.30 0.51
N THR A 55 -11.03 4.26 -0.41
CA THR A 55 -9.82 4.82 -1.02
C THR A 55 -9.86 6.33 -0.94
N PHE A 56 -8.70 6.93 -0.74
CA PHE A 56 -8.58 8.37 -0.56
C PHE A 56 -7.62 8.97 -1.58
N GLN A 57 -7.91 10.18 -2.01
CA GLN A 57 -7.16 10.82 -3.09
C GLN A 57 -5.86 11.43 -2.55
N GLY A 58 -4.74 11.07 -3.16
CA GLY A 58 -3.45 11.72 -2.93
C GLY A 58 -3.34 13.06 -3.66
N ALA A 59 -2.28 13.81 -3.38
CA ALA A 59 -1.99 15.07 -4.07
C ALA A 59 -1.76 14.88 -5.59
N ASP A 60 -1.33 13.69 -5.99
CA ASP A 60 -1.12 13.30 -7.39
C ASP A 60 -2.43 12.99 -8.15
N GLY A 61 -3.59 13.11 -7.49
CA GLY A 61 -4.90 12.81 -8.06
C GLY A 61 -5.23 11.31 -8.12
N LYS A 62 -4.29 10.44 -7.72
CA LYS A 62 -4.46 8.98 -7.63
C LYS A 62 -5.11 8.56 -6.30
N TYR A 63 -5.69 7.37 -6.26
CA TYR A 63 -6.37 6.83 -5.08
C TYR A 63 -5.52 5.79 -4.35
N TYR A 64 -5.63 5.74 -3.02
CA TYR A 64 -4.83 4.87 -2.14
C TYR A 64 -5.68 4.24 -1.02
N PHE A 65 -5.36 2.99 -0.64
CA PHE A 65 -5.98 2.34 0.51
C PHE A 65 -5.20 2.63 1.80
N LEU A 66 -5.91 3.06 2.85
CA LEU A 66 -5.33 3.25 4.19
C LEU A 66 -5.46 2.00 5.08
N SER A 67 -6.30 1.04 4.69
CA SER A 67 -6.54 -0.19 5.43
C SER A 67 -6.01 -1.41 4.68
N ALA A 68 -5.17 -2.20 5.34
CA ALA A 68 -4.62 -3.44 4.78
C ALA A 68 -5.71 -4.47 4.45
N ALA A 69 -6.77 -4.55 5.25
CA ALA A 69 -7.89 -5.46 5.00
C ALA A 69 -8.65 -5.11 3.69
N LYS A 70 -8.92 -3.82 3.47
CA LYS A 70 -9.59 -3.33 2.25
C LYS A 70 -8.72 -3.54 1.02
N LEU A 71 -7.43 -3.23 1.15
CA LEU A 71 -6.43 -3.49 0.12
C LEU A 71 -6.36 -4.99 -0.23
N PHE A 72 -6.32 -5.88 0.76
CA PHE A 72 -6.28 -7.32 0.53
C PHE A 72 -7.52 -7.82 -0.24
N HIS A 73 -8.70 -7.34 0.12
CA HIS A 73 -9.93 -7.62 -0.64
C HIS A 73 -9.86 -7.14 -2.09
N TYR A 74 -9.27 -5.95 -2.32
CA TYR A 74 -9.08 -5.42 -3.67
C TYR A 74 -8.05 -6.24 -4.45
N LEU A 75 -6.92 -6.58 -3.84
CA LEU A 75 -5.88 -7.42 -4.45
C LEU A 75 -6.44 -8.78 -4.87
N LYS A 76 -7.28 -9.42 -4.06
CA LYS A 76 -7.96 -10.67 -4.45
C LYS A 76 -8.89 -10.52 -5.66
N LYS A 77 -9.42 -9.33 -5.92
CA LYS A 77 -10.25 -9.05 -7.10
C LYS A 77 -9.41 -8.76 -8.34
N VAL A 78 -8.32 -8.00 -8.18
CA VAL A 78 -7.41 -7.63 -9.27
C VAL A 78 -6.51 -8.79 -9.69
N PHE A 79 -6.07 -9.58 -8.70
CA PHE A 79 -5.28 -10.79 -8.86
C PHE A 79 -6.11 -12.00 -8.41
N PRO A 80 -7.15 -12.39 -9.19
CA PRO A 80 -8.01 -13.52 -8.85
C PRO A 80 -7.29 -14.87 -8.92
N THR A 81 -6.18 -14.93 -9.65
CA THR A 81 -5.26 -16.08 -9.68
C THR A 81 -4.06 -15.79 -8.79
N PRO A 82 -4.06 -16.25 -7.52
CA PRO A 82 -2.79 -16.57 -6.90
C PRO A 82 -2.16 -17.68 -7.73
N ASP A 83 -1.06 -17.41 -8.42
CA ASP A 83 -0.13 -18.44 -8.90
C ASP A 83 0.61 -19.00 -7.67
N ILE A 84 -0.15 -19.57 -6.74
CA ILE A 84 0.38 -20.30 -5.60
C ILE A 84 -0.02 -21.73 -5.84
N ASP A 85 0.81 -22.41 -6.62
CA ASP A 85 0.95 -23.85 -6.49
C ASP A 85 1.51 -24.12 -5.08
N MET A 86 0.65 -24.50 -4.14
CA MET A 86 1.02 -24.86 -2.76
C MET A 86 1.82 -26.19 -2.70
N ASN A 87 2.67 -26.47 -3.69
CA ASN A 87 3.39 -27.73 -3.78
C ASN A 87 4.89 -27.59 -4.03
N THR A 88 5.55 -26.53 -3.58
CA THR A 88 6.99 -26.63 -3.28
C THR A 88 7.43 -25.69 -2.17
N SER A 89 8.16 -26.24 -1.20
CA SER A 89 9.00 -25.51 -0.26
C SER A 89 9.84 -24.45 -0.98
N GLN A 90 9.52 -23.16 -0.82
CA GLN A 90 10.38 -22.07 -1.26
C GLN A 90 11.44 -21.79 -0.19
N GLY A 91 12.46 -22.65 -0.19
CA GLY A 91 13.81 -22.23 0.15
C GLY A 91 14.40 -21.49 -1.05
N GLY A 92 14.77 -20.22 -0.88
CA GLY A 92 15.31 -19.40 -1.96
C GLY A 92 16.02 -18.16 -1.44
N THR A 93 17.27 -18.32 -1.05
CA THR A 93 18.31 -17.27 -0.94
C THR A 93 18.28 -16.33 -2.14
N MET A 94 18.41 -15.02 -1.93
CA MET A 94 19.35 -14.13 -2.65
C MET A 94 19.27 -12.71 -2.05
N GLY A 95 20.16 -12.42 -1.09
CA GLY A 95 20.70 -11.08 -0.96
C GLY A 95 21.59 -10.78 -2.17
N ILE A 96 21.66 -9.52 -2.58
CA ILE A 96 22.53 -9.07 -3.68
C ILE A 96 23.69 -8.26 -3.11
N TYR A 97 24.87 -8.90 -3.15
CA TYR A 97 26.28 -8.48 -3.00
C TYR A 97 26.67 -7.56 -1.83
#